data_AF-A0A7J4V2D9-F1
#
_entry.id   AF-A0A7J4V2D9-F1
#
_cell.length_a   1.000
_cell.length_b   1.000
_cell.length_c   1.000
_cell.angle_alpha   90.00
_cell.angle_beta   90.00
_cell.angle_gamma   90.00
#
_symmetry.space_group_name_H-M   'P 1'
#
loop_
_entity.id
_entity.type
_entity.pdbx_description
1 polymer ?
#
loop_
_entity_poly.entity_id
_entity_poly.type
_entity_poly.pdbx_seq_one_letter_code
_entity_poly.pdbx_strand_id
1 'polypeptide(L)'
;IGCEYHILHKKRWSSHQVRIYLKKGVDLRRKSVVIVDDIISSGQTMLETIRQLKASGITDITVICVHGIFAENALERIKKAGAKVYSCNTIPNPAEKIDVSAILAEALSGWK
;
A
#
# COMPACT_ATOMS: atom_id res chain seq x y z
N ILE A 1 -12.46 -6.27 -9.14
CA ILE A 1 -11.31 -6.99 -9.74
C ILE A 1 -11.34 -8.51 -9.57
N GLY A 2 -12.25 -9.11 -8.78
CA GLY A 2 -12.42 -10.58 -8.75
C GLY A 2 -11.25 -11.39 -8.17
N CYS A 3 -10.32 -10.75 -7.45
CA CYS A 3 -9.14 -11.38 -6.88
C CYS A 3 -9.39 -11.91 -5.47
N GLU A 4 -8.64 -12.95 -5.07
CA GLU A 4 -8.52 -13.35 -3.68
C GLU A 4 -7.90 -12.20 -2.86
N TYR A 5 -8.42 -11.95 -1.67
CA TYR A 5 -7.92 -10.92 -0.78
C TYR A 5 -7.75 -11.43 0.65
N HIS A 6 -6.82 -10.81 1.36
CA HIS A 6 -6.59 -11.05 2.78
C HIS A 6 -6.43 -9.73 3.51
N ILE A 7 -7.03 -9.65 4.70
CA ILE A 7 -6.88 -8.51 5.59
C ILE A 7 -5.67 -8.77 6.47
N LEU A 8 -4.71 -7.86 6.43
CA LEU A 8 -3.51 -7.93 7.25
C LEU A 8 -3.79 -7.34 8.63
N HIS A 9 -3.55 -8.11 9.68
CA HIS A 9 -3.66 -7.60 11.04
C HIS A 9 -2.38 -6.87 11.43
N LYS A 10 -2.51 -5.57 11.68
CA LYS A 10 -1.43 -4.70 12.15
C LYS A 10 -1.46 -4.61 13.67
N LYS A 11 -0.37 -4.99 14.34
CA LYS A 11 -0.15 -4.66 15.75
C LYS A 11 0.98 -3.63 15.85
N ARG A 12 0.69 -2.50 16.48
CA ARG A 12 1.60 -1.36 16.65
C ARG A 12 1.93 -1.21 18.13
N TRP A 13 3.21 -1.22 18.46
CA TRP A 13 3.70 -0.94 19.82
C TRP A 13 4.29 0.47 19.92
N SER A 14 4.78 1.02 18.81
CA SER A 14 5.24 2.42 18.71
C SER A 14 5.15 2.91 17.25
N SER A 15 5.51 4.17 16.98
CA SER A 15 5.62 4.72 15.62
C SER A 15 6.58 3.93 14.72
N HIS A 16 7.53 3.20 15.31
CA HIS A 16 8.58 2.45 14.61
C HIS A 16 8.45 0.93 14.73
N GLN A 17 7.69 0.42 15.71
CA GLN A 17 7.53 -1.02 15.95
C GLN A 17 6.14 -1.50 15.50
N VAL A 18 6.10 -2.05 14.29
CA VAL A 18 4.90 -2.61 13.67
C VAL A 18 5.17 -4.07 13.30
N ARG A 19 4.25 -4.97 13.65
CA ARG A 19 4.21 -6.32 13.06
C ARG A 19 2.93 -6.50 12.26
N ILE A 20 3.10 -7.14 11.11
CA ILE A 20 2.04 -7.55 10.22
C ILE A 20 1.90 -9.06 10.34
N TYR A 21 0.67 -9.56 10.43
CA TYR A 21 0.39 -10.98 10.46
C TYR A 21 -0.32 -11.38 9.17
N LEU A 22 0.35 -12.18 8.35
CA LEU A 22 -0.25 -12.89 7.23
C LEU A 22 -1.07 -14.08 7.76
N LYS A 23 -2.27 -14.28 7.23
CA LYS A 23 -3.09 -15.46 7.56
C LYS A 23 -2.33 -16.71 7.11
N LYS A 24 -2.21 -17.70 8.00
CA LYS A 24 -1.60 -19.00 7.66
C LYS A 24 -2.47 -19.72 6.61
N GLY A 25 -1.82 -20.45 5.69
CA GLY A 25 -2.51 -21.30 4.71
C GLY A 25 -2.90 -20.60 3.39
N VAL A 26 -2.47 -19.36 3.18
CA VAL A 26 -2.63 -18.71 1.87
C VAL A 26 -1.53 -19.22 0.93
N ASP A 27 -1.93 -19.82 -0.19
CA ASP A 27 -0.98 -20.16 -1.25
C ASP A 27 -0.63 -18.91 -2.05
N LEU A 28 0.56 -18.38 -1.77
CA LEU A 28 1.12 -17.19 -2.39
C LEU A 28 2.09 -17.52 -3.55
N ARG A 29 2.28 -18.80 -3.86
CA ARG A 29 3.22 -19.22 -4.90
C ARG A 29 2.77 -18.69 -6.27
N ARG A 30 3.69 -18.04 -6.99
CA ARG A 30 3.51 -17.51 -8.36
C ARG A 30 2.41 -16.44 -8.50
N LYS A 31 1.97 -15.79 -7.41
CA LYS A 31 0.98 -14.71 -7.46
C LYS A 31 1.66 -13.34 -7.43
N SER A 32 1.20 -12.43 -8.27
CA SER A 32 1.41 -10.99 -8.08
C SER A 32 0.55 -10.50 -6.92
N VAL A 33 1.11 -9.67 -6.04
CA VAL A 33 0.40 -9.15 -4.87
C VAL A 33 0.22 -7.65 -4.97
N VAL A 34 -1.02 -7.20 -4.72
CA VAL A 34 -1.34 -5.79 -4.54
C VAL A 34 -1.64 -5.54 -3.06
N ILE A 35 -0.87 -4.67 -2.44
CA ILE A 35 -1.09 -4.17 -1.09
C ILE A 35 -1.84 -2.85 -1.22
N VAL A 36 -2.94 -2.70 -0.47
CA VAL A 36 -3.76 -1.48 -0.47
C VAL A 36 -3.84 -0.95 0.97
N ASP A 37 -3.63 0.35 1.14
CA ASP A 37 -3.84 1.06 2.40
C ASP A 37 -4.48 2.43 2.12
N ASP A 38 -5.11 3.05 3.11
CA ASP A 38 -5.68 4.40 2.95
C ASP A 38 -4.58 5.46 2.86
N ILE A 39 -3.64 5.42 3.81
CA ILE A 39 -2.57 6.39 4.01
C ILE A 39 -1.22 5.68 4.13
N ILE A 40 -0.25 6.15 3.35
CA ILE A 40 1.16 5.77 3.54
C ILE A 40 1.95 7.00 3.98
N SER A 41 2.32 7.03 5.26
CA SER A 41 3.19 8.05 5.86
C SER A 41 4.64 7.55 5.98
N SER A 42 5.08 7.04 7.14
CA SER A 42 6.46 6.54 7.35
C SER A 42 6.83 5.26 6.59
N GLY A 43 5.85 4.60 5.95
CA GLY A 43 6.05 3.40 5.13
C GLY A 43 6.36 2.10 5.89
N GLN A 44 6.45 2.12 7.22
CA GLN A 44 6.87 0.94 8.02
C GLN A 44 5.96 -0.29 7.81
N THR A 45 4.64 -0.09 7.78
CA THR A 45 3.66 -1.15 7.47
C THR A 45 3.97 -1.82 6.13
N MET A 46 4.24 -1.01 5.09
CA MET A 46 4.50 -1.50 3.74
C MET A 46 5.83 -2.25 3.67
N LEU A 47 6.89 -1.69 4.25
CA LEU A 47 8.21 -2.33 4.28
C LEU A 47 8.21 -3.67 4.98
N GLU A 48 7.55 -3.76 6.14
CA GLU A 48 7.42 -5.02 6.88
C GLU A 48 6.59 -6.04 6.09
N THR A 49 5.51 -5.60 5.44
CA THR A 49 4.69 -6.47 4.59
C THR A 49 5.50 -7.00 3.39
N ILE A 50 6.19 -6.12 2.66
CA ILE A 50 7.04 -6.48 1.52
C ILE A 50 8.12 -7.47 1.95
N ARG A 51 8.75 -7.26 3.10
CA ARG A 51 9.76 -8.17 3.66
C ARG A 51 9.19 -9.58 3.88
N GLN A 52 8.00 -9.68 4.46
CA GLN A 52 7.34 -10.98 4.70
C GLN A 52 6.89 -11.67 3.40
N LEU A 53 6.34 -10.92 2.45
CA LEU A 53 5.95 -11.45 1.14
C LEU A 53 7.16 -11.97 0.36
N LYS A 54 8.28 -11.24 0.38
CA LYS A 54 9.55 -11.68 -0.22
C LYS A 54 10.12 -12.92 0.45
N ALA A 55 10.08 -13.00 1.78
CA ALA A 55 10.48 -14.19 2.52
C ALA A 55 9.59 -15.42 2.19
N SER A 56 8.38 -15.17 1.67
CA SER A 56 7.45 -16.21 1.19
C SER A 56 7.61 -16.51 -0.31
N GLY A 57 8.61 -15.93 -0.99
CA GLY A 57 8.92 -16.18 -2.40
C GLY A 57 8.19 -15.29 -3.41
N ILE A 58 7.45 -14.26 -2.97
CA ILE A 58 6.78 -13.32 -3.88
C ILE A 58 7.76 -12.25 -4.35
N THR A 59 7.81 -12.02 -5.65
CA THR A 59 8.71 -11.03 -6.28
C THR A 59 7.99 -9.89 -6.99
N ASP A 60 6.74 -10.07 -7.40
CA ASP A 60 5.93 -9.02 -8.04
C ASP A 60 4.94 -8.42 -7.03
N ILE A 61 5.32 -7.26 -6.48
CA ILE A 61 4.57 -6.57 -5.43
C ILE A 61 4.24 -5.15 -5.90
N THR A 62 2.97 -4.79 -5.79
CA THR A 62 2.47 -3.43 -6.03
C THR A 62 1.84 -2.90 -4.75
N VAL A 63 2.11 -1.64 -4.43
CA VAL A 63 1.53 -0.90 -3.31
C VAL A 63 0.66 0.22 -3.88
N ILE A 64 -0.58 0.32 -3.40
CA ILE A 64 -1.53 1.35 -3.79
C ILE A 64 -2.05 2.05 -2.52
N CYS A 65 -2.14 3.38 -2.54
CA CYS A 65 -2.82 4.12 -1.47
C CYS A 65 -3.60 5.32 -1.99
N VAL A 66 -4.58 5.78 -1.20
CA VAL A 66 -5.30 7.02 -1.52
C VAL A 66 -4.40 8.22 -1.23
N HIS A 67 -3.84 8.28 -0.03
CA HIS A 67 -3.04 9.42 0.45
C HIS A 67 -1.57 9.04 0.62
N GLY A 68 -0.76 9.41 -0.36
CA GLY A 68 0.69 9.20 -0.36
C GLY A 68 1.45 10.34 0.32
N ILE A 69 1.53 10.35 1.65
CA ILE A 69 2.31 11.35 2.41
C ILE A 69 3.82 11.09 2.26
N PHE A 70 4.22 9.83 2.28
CA PHE A 70 5.59 9.35 2.08
C PHE A 70 6.69 10.07 2.88
N ALA A 71 6.45 10.36 4.16
CA ALA A 71 7.44 10.93 5.07
C ALA A 71 8.70 10.05 5.21
N GLU A 72 9.81 10.63 5.66
CA GLU A 72 11.05 9.89 5.95
C GLU A 72 11.58 9.05 4.77
N ASN A 73 11.47 9.61 3.55
CA ASN A 73 11.85 8.93 2.29
C ASN A 73 11.13 7.57 2.09
N ALA A 74 9.92 7.42 2.63
CA ALA A 74 9.19 6.15 2.57
C ALA A 74 8.98 5.67 1.12
N LEU A 75 8.69 6.58 0.18
CA LEU A 75 8.50 6.22 -1.22
C LEU A 75 9.73 5.53 -1.81
N GLU A 76 10.92 6.10 -1.61
CA GLU A 76 12.17 5.51 -2.09
C GLU A 76 12.48 4.20 -1.39
N ARG A 77 12.28 4.13 -0.08
CA ARG A 77 12.52 2.92 0.70
C ARG A 77 11.63 1.77 0.23
N ILE A 78 10.35 2.04 -0.04
CA ILE A 78 9.40 1.04 -0.56
C ILE A 78 9.81 0.59 -1.97
N LYS A 79 10.21 1.51 -2.84
CA LYS A 79 10.71 1.19 -4.18
C LYS A 79 11.99 0.34 -4.11
N LYS A 80 12.96 0.71 -3.26
CA LYS A 80 14.20 -0.06 -3.01
C LYS A 80 13.90 -1.43 -2.41
N ALA A 81 12.84 -1.55 -1.62
CA ALA A 81 12.34 -2.83 -1.14
C ALA A 81 11.72 -3.70 -2.25
N GLY A 82 11.63 -3.22 -3.49
CA GLY A 82 11.25 -3.97 -4.68
C GLY A 82 9.76 -3.95 -5.00
N ALA A 83 9.00 -2.97 -4.49
CA ALA A 83 7.60 -2.79 -4.83
C ALA A 83 7.39 -1.63 -5.82
N LYS A 84 6.45 -1.81 -6.75
CA LYS A 84 5.86 -0.70 -7.53
C LYS A 84 4.93 0.09 -6.59
N VAL A 85 4.88 1.41 -6.73
CA VAL A 85 4.07 2.26 -5.83
C VAL A 85 3.23 3.21 -6.67
N TYR A 86 1.94 3.23 -6.37
CA TYR A 86 0.96 4.14 -6.97
C TYR A 86 0.13 4.80 -5.87
N SER A 87 -0.17 6.07 -6.03
CA SER A 87 -1.10 6.80 -5.17
C SER A 87 -2.10 7.61 -5.98
N CYS A 88 -3.17 8.05 -5.32
CA CYS A 88 -4.05 9.04 -5.92
C CYS A 88 -3.41 10.45 -5.89
N ASN A 89 -3.89 11.35 -6.75
CA ASN A 89 -3.51 12.77 -6.77
C ASN A 89 -4.10 13.60 -5.60
N THR A 90 -4.40 12.96 -4.46
CA THR A 90 -4.90 13.66 -3.27
C THR A 90 -3.80 14.42 -2.52
N ILE A 91 -2.53 14.02 -2.72
CA ILE A 91 -1.33 14.69 -2.20
C ILE A 91 -0.27 14.66 -3.31
N PRO A 92 0.26 15.80 -3.77
CA PRO A 92 1.27 15.85 -4.83
C PRO A 92 2.54 15.06 -4.48
N ASN A 93 2.89 14.07 -5.30
CA ASN A 93 4.09 13.26 -5.12
C ASN A 93 4.44 12.46 -6.40
N PRO A 94 5.68 11.95 -6.56
CA PRO A 94 6.08 11.23 -7.78
C PRO A 94 5.30 9.94 -8.11
N ALA A 95 4.60 9.35 -7.14
CA ALA A 95 3.80 8.15 -7.29
C ALA A 95 2.31 8.42 -7.57
N GLU A 96 1.88 9.69 -7.63
CA GLU A 96 0.50 10.02 -7.99
C GLU A 96 0.23 9.65 -9.45
N LYS A 97 -0.57 8.61 -9.65
CA LYS A 97 -0.88 8.07 -10.99
C LYS A 97 -2.36 7.74 -11.17
N ILE A 98 -3.15 7.92 -10.11
CA ILE A 98 -4.58 7.65 -10.10
C ILE A 98 -5.28 8.99 -9.86
N ASP A 99 -6.00 9.48 -10.86
CA ASP A 99 -6.73 10.73 -10.74
C ASP A 99 -8.11 10.48 -10.11
N VAL A 100 -8.42 11.16 -9.00
CA VAL A 100 -9.73 11.10 -8.33
C VAL A 100 -10.58 12.37 -8.55
N SER A 101 -10.12 13.32 -9.37
CA SER A 101 -10.79 14.61 -9.60
C SER A 101 -12.23 14.45 -10.11
N ALA A 102 -12.46 13.49 -11.01
CA ALA A 102 -13.80 13.23 -11.56
C ALA A 102 -14.78 12.78 -10.47
N ILE A 103 -14.34 11.88 -9.57
CA ILE A 103 -15.15 11.37 -8.46
C ILE A 103 -15.46 12.50 -7.47
N LEU A 104 -14.48 13.37 -7.19
CA LEU A 104 -14.68 14.53 -6.33
C LEU A 104 -15.65 15.55 -6.96
N ALA A 105 -15.51 15.84 -8.25
CA ALA A 105 -16.39 16.75 -8.97
C ALA A 105 -17.85 16.24 -8.96
N GLU A 106 -18.05 14.94 -9.18
CA GLU A 106 -19.36 14.31 -9.07
C GLU A 106 -19.94 14.44 -7.65
N ALA A 107 -19.16 14.12 -6.62
CA ALA A 107 -19.61 14.23 -5.23
C ALA A 107 -20.00 15.66 -4.84
N LEU A 108 -19.24 16.66 -5.30
CA LEU A 108 -19.52 18.08 -5.05
C LEU A 108 -20.77 18.56 -5.80
N SER A 109 -21.10 17.99 -6.95
CA SER A 109 -22.29 18.38 -7.73
C SER A 109 -23.62 18.11 -6.98
N GLY A 110 -23.63 17.13 -6.08
CA GLY A 110 -24.76 16.81 -5.22
C GLY A 110 -24.74 17.51 -3.85
N TRP A 111 -23.71 18.31 -3.56
CA TRP A 111 -23.54 18.94 -2.26
C TRP A 111 -24.43 20.19 -2.14
N LYS A 112 -25.44 20.10 -1.28
CA LYS A 112 -26.31 21.20 -0.86
C LYS A 112 -25.91 21.71 0.52
#